data_AF-A0A1M5F6C2-F1
#
_entry.id   AF-A0A1M5F6C2-F1
#
_cell.length_a   1.000
_cell.length_b   1.000
_cell.length_c   1.000
_cell.angle_alpha   90.00
_cell.angle_beta   90.00
_cell.angle_gamma   90.00
#
_symmetry.space_group_name_H-M   'P 1'
#
loop_
_entity.id
_entity.type
_entity.pdbx_description
1 polymer ?
#
loop_
_entity_poly.entity_id
_entity_poly.type
_entity_poly.pdbx_seq_one_letter_code
_entity_poly.pdbx_strand_id
1 'polypeptide(L)'
;MTRIKEILKEKGMTVNQLADMLDISRQALSKQIQGKMLVETAQRIADALSVPMWQLFASPSDIQKADGSLVCPKCGTPLELKIKE
;
A
#
# COMPACT_ATOMS: atom_id res chain seq x y z
N MET A 1 -12.42 -7.10 -2.51
CA MET A 1 -11.34 -7.52 -1.58
C MET A 1 -10.55 -6.28 -1.20
N THR A 2 -10.09 -6.15 0.04
CA THR A 2 -9.28 -4.98 0.45
C THR A 2 -7.81 -5.24 0.14
N ARG A 3 -7.06 -4.20 -0.27
CA ARG A 3 -5.64 -4.31 -0.65
C ARG A 3 -4.78 -4.96 0.44
N ILE A 4 -5.07 -4.70 1.70
CA ILE A 4 -4.44 -5.34 2.86
C ILE A 4 -4.54 -6.88 2.80
N LYS A 5 -5.69 -7.43 2.38
CA LYS A 5 -5.88 -8.89 2.24
C LYS A 5 -5.06 -9.47 1.09
N GLU A 6 -4.77 -8.68 0.05
CA GLU A 6 -3.92 -9.10 -1.06
C GLU A 6 -2.45 -9.13 -0.63
N ILE A 7 -1.98 -8.09 0.07
CA ILE A 7 -0.62 -8.05 0.63
C ILE A 7 -0.38 -9.23 1.57
N LEU A 8 -1.38 -9.57 2.40
CA LEU A 8 -1.31 -10.74 3.26
C LEU A 8 -1.16 -12.04 2.47
N LYS A 9 -1.90 -12.21 1.37
CA LYS A 9 -1.75 -13.37 0.48
C LYS A 9 -0.39 -13.41 -0.20
N GLU A 10 0.10 -12.28 -0.72
CA GLU A 10 1.42 -12.14 -1.34
C GLU A 10 2.54 -12.54 -0.37
N LYS A 11 2.40 -12.23 0.93
CA LYS A 11 3.36 -12.56 1.99
C LYS A 11 3.13 -13.92 2.66
N GLY A 12 2.11 -14.69 2.24
CA GLY A 12 1.76 -15.97 2.87
C GLY A 12 1.30 -15.84 4.34
N MET A 13 0.82 -14.67 4.73
CA MET A 13 0.38 -14.36 6.09
C MET A 13 -1.14 -14.43 6.21
N THR A 14 -1.62 -14.79 7.40
CA THR A 14 -3.05 -14.77 7.72
C THR A 14 -3.44 -13.48 8.45
N VAL A 15 -4.74 -13.14 8.37
CA VAL A 15 -5.31 -12.01 9.13
C VAL A 15 -5.14 -12.20 10.64
N ASN A 16 -5.11 -13.44 11.12
CA ASN A 16 -4.89 -13.76 12.53
C ASN A 16 -3.46 -13.41 12.95
N GLN A 17 -2.46 -13.84 12.18
CA GLN A 17 -1.06 -13.51 12.47
C GLN A 17 -0.81 -12.00 12.48
N LEU A 18 -1.45 -11.25 11.57
CA LEU A 18 -1.37 -9.79 11.60
C LEU A 18 -2.04 -9.20 12.86
N ALA A 19 -3.18 -9.76 13.28
CA ALA A 19 -3.86 -9.34 14.50
C ALA A 19 -3.00 -9.60 15.75
N ASP A 20 -2.35 -10.77 15.80
CA ASP A 20 -1.44 -11.17 16.88
C ASP A 20 -0.19 -10.25 16.94
N MET A 21 0.39 -9.88 15.80
CA MET A 21 1.53 -8.93 15.74
C MET A 21 1.16 -7.52 16.21
N LEU A 22 -0.10 -7.14 16.03
CA LEU A 22 -0.61 -5.82 16.35
C LEU A 22 -1.24 -5.75 17.75
N ASP A 23 -1.26 -6.88 18.48
CA ASP A 23 -1.90 -7.04 19.79
C ASP A 23 -3.37 -6.58 19.81
N ILE A 24 -4.09 -6.85 18.72
CA ILE A 24 -5.52 -6.47 18.56
C ILE A 24 -6.36 -7.68 18.21
N SER A 25 -7.65 -7.63 18.57
CA SER A 25 -8.57 -8.69 18.18
C SER A 25 -8.78 -8.72 16.66
N ARG A 26 -8.89 -9.93 16.09
CA ARG A 26 -9.25 -10.14 14.66
C ARG A 26 -10.50 -9.38 14.25
N GLN A 27 -11.50 -9.29 15.15
CA GLN A 27 -12.75 -8.57 14.91
C GLN A 27 -12.52 -7.06 14.81
N ALA A 28 -11.68 -6.49 15.68
CA ALA A 28 -11.28 -5.08 15.62
C ALA A 28 -10.51 -4.79 14.33
N LEU A 29 -9.54 -5.64 13.97
CA LEU A 29 -8.79 -5.50 12.72
C LEU A 29 -9.70 -5.58 11.49
N SER A 30 -10.65 -6.53 11.46
CA SER A 30 -11.61 -6.62 10.34
C SER A 30 -12.48 -5.37 10.22
N LYS A 31 -12.96 -4.82 11.34
CA LYS A 31 -13.72 -3.55 11.36
C LYS A 31 -12.87 -2.37 10.89
N GLN A 32 -11.59 -2.30 11.30
CA GLN A 32 -10.66 -1.24 10.87
C GLN A 32 -10.33 -1.32 9.38
N ILE A 33 -10.13 -2.52 8.84
CA ILE A 33 -9.85 -2.74 7.42
C ILE A 33 -11.06 -2.39 6.53
N GLN A 34 -12.29 -2.54 7.04
CA GLN A 34 -13.52 -2.26 6.30
C GLN A 34 -14.07 -0.84 6.53
N GLY A 35 -13.65 -0.18 7.61
CA GLY A 35 -14.17 1.11 8.06
C GLY A 35 -13.14 2.23 8.06
N LYS A 36 -13.33 3.21 8.95
CA LYS A 36 -12.37 4.31 9.16
C LYS A 36 -11.20 3.80 10.01
N MET A 37 -10.05 3.61 9.36
CA MET A 37 -8.81 3.26 10.02
C MET A 37 -8.11 4.53 10.54
N LEU A 38 -7.62 4.47 11.78
CA LEU A 38 -6.75 5.52 12.32
C LEU A 38 -5.39 5.47 11.62
N VAL A 39 -4.80 6.64 11.36
CA VAL A 39 -3.47 6.76 10.72
C VAL A 39 -2.42 5.97 11.49
N GLU A 40 -2.44 6.03 12.82
CA GLU A 40 -1.53 5.28 13.69
C GLU A 40 -1.65 3.76 13.48
N THR A 41 -2.87 3.23 13.35
CA THR A 41 -3.10 1.81 13.10
C THR A 41 -2.62 1.41 11.71
N ALA A 42 -2.89 2.24 10.70
CA ALA A 42 -2.41 2.02 9.34
C ALA A 42 -0.88 1.97 9.29
N GLN A 43 -0.21 2.86 10.03
CA GLN A 43 1.25 2.86 10.16
C GLN A 43 1.76 1.56 10.80
N ARG A 44 1.17 1.13 11.93
CA ARG A 44 1.57 -0.14 12.56
C ARG A 44 1.37 -1.35 11.64
N ILE A 45 0.27 -1.38 10.87
CA ILE A 45 0.04 -2.43 9.87
C ILE A 45 1.12 -2.39 8.78
N ALA A 46 1.46 -1.20 8.28
CA ALA A 46 2.51 -1.01 7.27
C ALA A 46 3.87 -1.51 7.78
N ASP A 47 4.22 -1.14 9.02
CA ASP A 47 5.46 -1.55 9.68
C ASP A 47 5.51 -3.07 9.91
N ALA A 48 4.43 -3.66 10.44
CA ALA A 48 4.31 -5.10 10.65
C ALA A 48 4.38 -5.90 9.34
N LEU A 49 3.83 -5.36 8.26
CA LEU A 49 3.94 -5.94 6.93
C LEU A 49 5.25 -5.58 6.23
N SER A 50 6.08 -4.69 6.80
CA SER A 50 7.28 -4.14 6.17
C SER A 50 7.03 -3.63 4.75
N VAL A 51 5.97 -2.85 4.58
CA VAL A 51 5.59 -2.19 3.32
C VAL A 51 5.39 -0.70 3.58
N PRO A 52 5.62 0.18 2.60
CA PRO A 52 5.27 1.57 2.76
C PRO A 52 3.75 1.76 2.93
N MET A 53 3.35 2.74 3.75
CA MET A 53 1.96 2.96 4.14
C MET A 53 1.00 3.12 2.95
N TRP A 54 1.43 3.78 1.87
CA TRP A 54 0.61 3.96 0.67
C TRP A 54 0.21 2.62 0.01
N GLN A 55 1.03 1.58 0.16
CA GLN A 55 0.81 0.28 -0.46
C GLN A 55 -0.39 -0.45 0.15
N LEU A 56 -0.79 -0.07 1.37
CA LEU A 56 -2.01 -0.56 2.00
C LEU A 56 -3.29 -0.12 1.27
N PHE A 57 -3.21 0.92 0.44
CA PHE A 57 -4.34 1.52 -0.26
C PHE A 57 -4.28 1.37 -1.78
N ALA A 58 -3.07 1.33 -2.36
CA ALA A 58 -2.85 1.18 -3.79
C ALA A 58 -1.83 0.09 -4.08
N SER A 59 -2.00 -0.65 -5.18
CA SER A 59 -0.94 -1.56 -5.63
C SER A 59 0.19 -0.75 -6.31
N PRO A 60 1.44 -1.24 -6.30
CA PRO A 60 2.52 -0.62 -7.06
C PRO A 60 2.16 -0.46 -8.55
N SER A 61 1.41 -1.42 -9.09
CA SER A 61 0.89 -1.40 -10.46
C SER A 61 -0.13 -0.29 -10.72
N ASP A 62 -0.90 0.13 -9.72
CA ASP A 62 -1.84 1.25 -9.86
C ASP A 62 -1.12 2.60 -9.89
N ILE A 63 0.01 2.70 -9.18
CA ILE A 63 0.84 3.92 -9.14
C ILE A 63 1.75 4.02 -10.37
N GLN A 64 2.21 2.88 -10.90
CA GLN A 64 3.10 2.83 -12.06
C GLN A 64 2.38 2.95 -13.42
N LYS A 65 1.04 3.02 -13.46
CA LYS A 65 0.25 3.27 -14.68
C LYS A 65 0.19 4.74 -15.11
N ALA A 66 1.27 5.47 -14.90
CA ALA A 66 1.59 6.60 -15.75
C ALA A 66 2.81 6.15 -16.53
N ASP A 67 2.67 6.03 -17.85
CA ASP A 67 3.66 5.54 -18.83
C ASP A 67 4.95 6.36 -18.84
N GLY A 68 5.64 6.53 -17.71
CA GLY A 68 6.84 7.35 -17.53
C GLY A 68 6.71 8.74 -18.15
N SER A 69 5.50 9.22 -18.42
CA SER A 69 5.25 10.38 -19.26
C SER A 69 5.38 11.59 -18.36
N LEU A 70 6.63 11.95 -18.07
CA LEU A 70 6.96 13.28 -17.62
C LEU A 70 6.53 14.22 -18.76
N VAL A 71 5.34 14.78 -18.65
CA VAL A 71 4.86 15.76 -19.60
C VAL A 71 5.36 17.13 -19.16
N CYS A 72 6.04 17.85 -20.06
CA CYS A 72 6.46 19.21 -19.78
C CYS A 72 5.22 20.08 -19.47
N PRO A 73 5.12 20.68 -18.27
CA PRO A 73 3.95 21.47 -17.86
C PRO A 73 3.77 22.76 -18.68
N LYS A 74 4.79 23.14 -19.47
CA LYS A 74 4.76 24.32 -20.33
C LYS A 74 4.28 24.02 -21.76
N CYS A 75 4.62 22.85 -22.31
CA CYS A 75 4.40 22.57 -23.74
C CYS A 75 3.76 21.21 -24.04
N GLY A 76 3.49 20.38 -23.04
CA GLY A 76 2.80 19.10 -23.25
C GLY A 76 3.68 17.99 -23.86
N THR A 77 4.98 18.23 -24.04
CA THR A 77 5.89 17.24 -24.65
C THR A 77 6.28 16.16 -23.63
N PRO A 78 6.20 14.87 -23.99
CA PRO A 78 6.75 13.77 -23.18
C PRO A 78 8.27 13.90 -23.06
N LEU A 79 8.80 13.76 -21.85
CA LEU A 79 10.23 13.82 -21.54
C LEU A 79 10.75 12.41 -21.30
N GLU A 80 11.79 12.03 -22.02
CA GLU A 80 12.53 10.79 -21.77
C GLU A 80 13.68 11.07 -20.79
N LEU A 81 13.70 10.36 -19.67
CA LEU A 81 14.81 10.40 -18.72
C LEU A 81 15.87 9.36 -19.12
N LYS A 82 17.10 9.81 -19.40
CA LYS A 82 18.28 8.95 -19.51
C LYS A 82 19.12 9.09 -18.25
N ILE A 83 19.50 7.97 -17.66
CA ILE A 83 20.49 7.95 -16.57
C ILE A 83 21.84 8.33 -17.20
N LYS A 84 22.49 9.37 -16.70
CA LYS A 84 23.89 9.66 -17.06
C LYS A 84 24.79 8.68 -16.32
N GLU A 85 25.57 7.91 -17.07
CA GLU A 85 26.73 7.16 -16.56
C GLU A 85 27.78 8.08 -15.95
#